data_AF-A0A6N6L8A4-F1
#
_entry.id   AF-A0A6N6L8A4-F1
#
_cell.length_a   1.000
_cell.length_b   1.000
_cell.length_c   1.000
_cell.angle_alpha   90.00
_cell.angle_beta   90.00
_cell.angle_gamma   90.00
#
_symmetry.space_group_name_H-M   'P 1'
#
loop_
_entity.id
_entity.type
_entity.pdbx_description
1 polymer ?
#
loop_
_entity_poly.entity_id
_entity_poly.type
_entity_poly.pdbx_seq_one_letter_code
_entity_poly.pdbx_strand_id
1 'polypeptide(L)'
;MIPLTIPQNKLLVLISIAILGLLFAGPFLALIPYTIIRYFLTSISLNPEAVEYRNWPYHRRRVKWEDTQKIRGTKALGLANRDEIIVQNAIDLSWQFWQRLRKDQSVNDRIPLSGFSGWPNGKLADDLRKYAPHLFA
;
A
#
# COMPACT_ATOMS: atom_id res chain seq x y z
N MET A 1 23.69 -54.53 -0.42
CA MET A 1 22.73 -53.40 -0.39
C MET A 1 21.73 -53.70 0.72
N ILE A 2 21.65 -52.86 1.75
CA ILE A 2 20.68 -53.04 2.85
C ILE A 2 19.40 -52.28 2.45
N PRO A 3 18.22 -52.91 2.39
CA PRO A 3 16.98 -52.22 2.09
C PRO A 3 16.62 -51.29 3.26
N LEU A 4 16.50 -50.00 2.98
CA LEU A 4 16.09 -49.00 3.96
C LEU A 4 14.55 -49.06 4.10
N THR A 5 14.03 -49.76 5.11
CA THR A 5 12.59 -49.78 5.42
C THR A 5 12.27 -48.71 6.45
N ILE A 6 11.60 -47.64 6.01
CA ILE A 6 11.07 -46.61 6.92
C ILE A 6 9.75 -47.14 7.51
N PRO A 7 9.59 -47.17 8.85
CA PRO A 7 8.34 -47.64 9.45
C PRO A 7 7.20 -46.66 9.14
N GLN A 8 6.02 -47.21 8.89
CA GLN A 8 4.84 -46.48 8.38
C GLN A 8 4.44 -45.28 9.26
N ASN A 9 4.59 -45.39 10.58
CA ASN A 9 4.31 -44.29 11.52
C ASN A 9 5.27 -43.10 11.34
N LYS A 10 6.56 -43.34 11.09
CA LYS A 10 7.54 -42.27 10.82
C LYS A 10 7.26 -41.59 9.49
N LEU A 11 6.84 -42.35 8.48
CA LEU A 11 6.43 -41.80 7.19
C LEU A 11 5.23 -40.86 7.33
N LEU A 12 4.19 -41.27 8.08
CA LEU A 12 3.01 -40.42 8.32
C LEU A 12 3.38 -39.11 9.04
N VAL A 13 4.24 -39.18 10.06
CA VAL A 13 4.70 -37.98 10.79
C VAL A 13 5.45 -37.02 9.85
N LEU A 14 6.33 -37.53 8.99
CA LEU A 14 7.07 -36.71 8.03
C LEU A 14 6.13 -36.02 7.02
N ILE A 15 5.11 -36.74 6.52
CA ILE A 15 4.10 -36.18 5.62
C ILE A 15 3.30 -35.08 6.34
N SER A 16 2.87 -35.30 7.59
CA SER A 16 2.15 -34.30 8.36
C SER A 16 2.97 -33.03 8.59
N ILE A 17 4.27 -33.16 8.92
CA ILE A 17 5.18 -32.02 9.09
C ILE A 17 5.34 -31.25 7.77
N ALA A 18 5.49 -31.95 6.65
CA ALA A 18 5.61 -31.31 5.34
C ALA A 18 4.35 -30.54 4.94
N ILE A 19 3.16 -31.13 5.15
CA ILE A 19 1.87 -30.47 4.87
C ILE A 19 1.71 -29.24 5.76
N LEU A 20 2.00 -29.38 7.07
CA LEU A 20 1.93 -28.26 8.00
C LEU A 20 2.90 -27.14 7.59
N GLY A 21 4.14 -27.49 7.25
CA GLY A 21 5.14 -26.55 6.76
C GLY A 21 4.68 -25.80 5.51
N LEU A 22 4.04 -26.49 4.56
CA LEU A 22 3.53 -25.87 3.34
C LEU A 22 2.31 -24.97 3.60
N LEU A 23 1.42 -25.37 4.51
CA LEU A 23 0.29 -24.55 4.97
C LEU A 23 0.76 -23.26 5.66
N PHE A 24 1.82 -23.34 6.45
CA PHE A 24 2.40 -22.16 7.08
C PHE A 24 3.20 -21.30 6.10
N ALA A 25 4.00 -21.89 5.22
CA ALA A 25 4.84 -21.16 4.27
C ALA A 25 4.05 -20.52 3.13
N GLY A 26 2.96 -21.16 2.68
CA GLY A 26 2.15 -20.72 1.54
C GLY A 26 1.69 -19.26 1.64
N PRO A 27 1.05 -18.83 2.74
CA PRO A 27 0.66 -17.44 2.93
C PRO A 27 1.85 -16.46 2.85
N PHE A 28 3.00 -16.78 3.45
CA PHE A 28 4.19 -15.92 3.36
C PHE A 28 4.75 -15.82 1.94
N LEU A 29 4.76 -16.95 1.21
CA LEU A 29 5.16 -16.97 -0.19
C LEU A 29 4.21 -16.16 -1.07
N ALA A 30 2.92 -16.09 -0.74
CA ALA A 30 1.94 -15.25 -1.44
C ALA A 30 2.06 -13.76 -1.08
N LEU A 31 2.52 -13.42 0.12
CA LEU A 31 2.72 -12.02 0.54
C LEU A 31 3.85 -11.35 -0.24
N ILE A 32 4.92 -12.08 -0.60
CA ILE A 32 6.05 -11.51 -1.36
C ILE A 32 5.60 -10.93 -2.72
N PRO A 33 5.01 -11.70 -3.66
CA PRO A 33 4.56 -11.15 -4.93
C PRO A 33 3.47 -10.10 -4.72
N TYR A 34 2.59 -10.25 -3.72
CA TYR A 34 1.59 -9.24 -3.41
C TYR A 34 2.22 -7.89 -3.02
N THR A 35 3.24 -7.89 -2.14
CA THR A 35 3.95 -6.66 -1.75
C THR A 35 4.73 -6.04 -2.92
N ILE A 36 5.38 -6.86 -3.74
CA ILE A 36 6.11 -6.43 -4.94
C ILE A 36 5.13 -5.77 -5.94
N ILE A 37 4.04 -6.46 -6.28
CA ILE A 37 3.03 -5.95 -7.22
C ILE A 37 2.42 -4.66 -6.67
N ARG A 38 2.08 -4.62 -5.38
CA ARG A 38 1.56 -3.41 -4.73
C ARG A 38 2.56 -2.26 -4.81
N TYR A 39 3.85 -2.52 -4.58
CA TYR A 39 4.89 -1.50 -4.66
C TYR A 39 4.97 -0.88 -6.06
N PHE A 40 5.01 -1.70 -7.12
CA PHE A 40 5.13 -1.21 -8.49
C PHE A 40 3.85 -0.59 -9.06
N LEU A 41 2.68 -1.02 -8.57
CA LEU A 41 1.39 -0.53 -9.07
C LEU A 41 0.77 0.56 -8.18
N THR A 42 1.48 1.00 -7.13
CA THR A 42 1.15 2.20 -6.38
C THR A 42 1.79 3.40 -7.05
N SER A 43 0.99 4.38 -7.46
CA SER A 43 1.47 5.58 -8.16
C SER A 43 0.74 6.84 -7.70
N ILE A 44 1.42 7.97 -7.81
CA ILE A 44 0.86 9.31 -7.64
C ILE A 44 1.09 10.08 -8.93
N SER A 45 0.05 10.75 -9.43
CA SER A 45 0.11 11.59 -10.61
C SER A 45 -0.44 12.96 -10.27
N LEU A 46 0.31 14.00 -10.63
CA LEU A 46 -0.06 15.38 -10.36
C LEU A 46 -0.47 16.07 -11.66
N ASN A 47 -1.60 16.78 -11.62
CA ASN A 47 -2.10 17.61 -12.70
C ASN A 47 -2.42 19.01 -12.12
N PRO A 48 -2.35 20.10 -12.91
CA PRO A 48 -2.86 21.42 -12.52
C PRO A 48 -4.21 21.45 -11.77
N GLU A 49 -5.14 20.54 -12.07
CA GLU A 49 -6.48 20.53 -11.45
C GLU A 49 -6.59 19.66 -10.18
N ALA A 50 -5.81 18.58 -10.11
CA ALA A 50 -6.02 17.52 -9.12
C ALA A 50 -4.78 16.65 -8.89
N VAL A 51 -4.77 15.98 -7.75
CA VAL A 51 -3.91 14.83 -7.47
C VAL A 51 -4.68 13.53 -7.70
N GLU A 52 -4.09 12.64 -8.50
CA GLU A 52 -4.54 11.26 -8.64
C GLU A 52 -3.61 10.33 -7.87
N TYR A 53 -4.21 9.56 -6.95
CA TYR A 53 -3.51 8.54 -6.19
C TYR A 53 -4.05 7.16 -6.53
N ARG A 54 -3.17 6.25 -6.89
CA ARG A 54 -3.48 4.85 -7.16
C ARG A 54 -2.71 3.96 -6.19
N ASN A 55 -3.40 3.08 -5.48
CA ASN A 55 -2.82 2.04 -4.64
C ASN A 55 -3.47 0.71 -5.02
N TRP A 56 -2.78 -0.04 -5.87
CA TRP A 56 -3.26 -1.30 -6.39
C TRP A 56 -3.28 -2.39 -5.30
N PRO A 57 -4.23 -3.33 -5.33
CA PRO A 57 -5.32 -3.52 -6.31
C PRO A 57 -6.59 -2.72 -6.03
N TYR A 58 -6.55 -1.79 -5.08
CA TYR A 58 -7.72 -1.48 -4.29
C TYR A 58 -8.26 -0.06 -4.41
N HIS A 59 -7.40 0.90 -4.71
CA HIS A 59 -7.75 2.31 -4.61
C HIS A 59 -7.28 3.06 -5.85
N ARG A 60 -8.19 3.84 -6.40
CA ARG A 60 -7.85 4.96 -7.26
C ARG A 60 -8.67 6.13 -6.75
N ARG A 61 -8.01 7.22 -6.40
CA ARG A 61 -8.64 8.43 -5.89
C ARG A 61 -8.22 9.60 -6.74
N ARG A 62 -9.16 10.49 -7.03
CA ARG A 62 -8.90 11.79 -7.62
C ARG A 62 -9.40 12.83 -6.64
N VAL A 63 -8.52 13.75 -6.26
CA VAL A 63 -8.81 14.82 -5.30
C VAL A 63 -8.39 16.13 -5.93
N LYS A 64 -9.30 17.09 -6.01
CA LYS A 64 -8.96 18.43 -6.47
C LYS A 64 -8.12 19.15 -5.43
N TRP A 65 -7.28 20.09 -5.87
CA TRP A 65 -6.43 20.83 -4.94
C TRP A 65 -7.22 21.64 -3.89
N GLU A 66 -8.41 22.14 -4.24
CA GLU A 66 -9.33 22.83 -3.33
C GLU A 66 -9.80 21.96 -2.15
N ASP A 67 -9.87 20.64 -2.35
CA ASP A 67 -10.26 19.67 -1.33
C ASP A 67 -9.06 19.14 -0.52
N THR A 68 -7.85 19.63 -0.81
CA THR A 68 -6.65 19.25 -0.06
C THR A 68 -6.36 20.28 1.04
N GLN A 69 -6.09 19.82 2.26
CA GLN A 69 -5.92 20.70 3.41
C GLN A 69 -4.46 21.10 3.61
N LYS A 70 -3.61 20.12 3.95
CA LYS A 70 -2.20 20.33 4.32
C LYS A 70 -1.41 19.04 4.24
N ILE A 71 -0.09 19.17 4.21
CA ILE A 71 0.82 18.05 4.41
C ILE A 71 1.10 17.88 5.90
N ARG A 72 0.81 16.68 6.42
CA ARG A 72 1.09 16.31 7.81
C ARG A 72 2.26 15.35 7.85
N GLY A 73 3.37 15.79 8.42
CA GLY A 73 4.47 14.91 8.80
C GLY A 73 4.19 14.23 10.13
N THR A 74 4.09 12.90 10.13
CA THR A 74 4.02 12.11 11.37
C THR A 74 5.38 11.52 11.65
N LYS A 75 6.05 12.01 12.70
CA LYS A 75 7.23 11.38 13.27
C LYS A 75 6.76 10.26 14.19
N ALA A 76 6.83 9.02 13.72
CA ALA A 76 6.72 7.87 14.62
C ALA A 76 8.09 7.65 15.27
N LEU A 77 8.12 7.50 16.60
CA LEU A 77 9.34 7.28 17.39
C LEU A 77 10.24 6.21 16.75
N GLY A 78 11.38 6.63 16.21
CA GLY A 78 12.39 5.76 15.59
C GLY A 78 12.10 5.27 14.16
N LEU A 79 10.99 5.67 13.53
CA LEU A 79 10.65 5.29 12.15
C LEU A 79 10.82 6.47 11.19
N ALA A 80 10.97 6.17 9.90
CA ALA A 80 10.98 7.17 8.84
C ALA A 80 9.72 8.06 8.90
N ASN A 81 9.89 9.36 8.64
CA ASN A 81 8.79 10.32 8.60
C ASN A 81 7.72 9.83 7.62
N ARG A 82 6.47 9.76 8.10
CA ARG A 82 5.31 9.56 7.24
C ARG A 82 4.68 10.90 6.95
N ASP A 83 5.06 11.47 5.81
CA ASP A 83 4.40 12.66 5.29
C ASP A 83 3.18 12.22 4.47
N GLU A 84 2.04 12.81 4.76
CA GLU A 84 0.75 12.48 4.14
C GLU A 84 0.01 13.78 3.77
N ILE A 85 -0.60 13.84 2.58
CA ILE A 85 -1.57 14.90 2.24
C ILE A 85 -2.88 14.54 2.91
N ILE A 86 -3.42 15.46 3.70
CA ILE A 86 -4.76 15.36 4.25
C ILE A 86 -5.76 15.86 3.21
N VAL A 87 -6.73 15.04 2.86
CA VAL A 87 -7.76 15.38 1.87
C VAL A 87 -9.14 15.49 2.53
N GLN A 88 -10.07 16.12 1.83
CA GLN A 88 -11.51 16.07 2.10
C GLN A 88 -12.20 15.60 0.82
N ASN A 89 -13.42 15.08 0.92
CA ASN A 89 -14.30 14.83 -0.23
C ASN A 89 -13.65 14.04 -1.38
N ALA A 90 -12.77 13.09 -1.08
CA ALA A 90 -12.04 12.36 -2.10
C ALA A 90 -12.99 11.51 -2.95
N ILE A 91 -12.90 11.63 -4.28
CA ILE A 91 -13.69 10.80 -5.20
C ILE A 91 -13.00 9.44 -5.33
N ASP A 92 -13.65 8.38 -4.84
CA ASP A 92 -13.18 7.00 -5.02
C ASP A 92 -13.58 6.47 -6.41
N LEU A 93 -12.58 6.28 -7.27
CA LEU A 93 -12.70 5.73 -8.62
C LEU A 93 -12.45 4.21 -8.64
N SER A 94 -12.41 3.55 -7.49
CA SER A 94 -12.26 2.10 -7.41
C SER A 94 -13.51 1.36 -7.90
N TRP A 95 -13.32 0.08 -8.24
CA TRP A 95 -14.41 -0.77 -8.69
C TRP A 95 -15.48 -0.92 -7.59
N GLN A 96 -16.76 -0.81 -7.95
CA GLN A 96 -17.91 -0.86 -7.03
C GLN A 96 -17.90 -2.07 -6.08
N PHE A 97 -17.37 -3.22 -6.53
CA PHE A 97 -17.18 -4.40 -5.69
C PHE A 97 -16.34 -4.09 -4.45
N TRP A 98 -15.23 -3.37 -4.61
CA TRP A 98 -14.34 -2.98 -3.52
C TRP A 98 -14.91 -1.86 -2.64
N GLN A 99 -15.75 -0.99 -3.21
CA GLN A 99 -16.47 0.04 -2.44
C GLN A 99 -17.46 -0.60 -1.46
N ARG A 100 -18.21 -1.61 -1.90
CA ARG A 100 -19.19 -2.32 -1.03
C ARG A 100 -18.55 -3.07 0.13
N LEU A 101 -17.35 -3.62 -0.06
CA LEU A 101 -16.60 -4.28 1.00
C LEU A 101 -16.07 -3.30 2.07
N ARG A 102 -16.15 -1.99 1.84
CA ARG A 102 -15.64 -0.96 2.75
C ARG A 102 -16.74 0.02 3.12
N LYS A 103 -17.56 -0.37 4.10
CA LYS A 103 -18.67 0.44 4.59
C LYS A 103 -18.26 1.70 5.39
N ASP A 104 -16.96 1.93 5.60
CA ASP A 104 -16.45 2.91 6.58
C ASP A 104 -15.21 3.68 6.08
N GLN A 105 -15.32 4.31 4.90
CA GLN A 105 -14.18 4.94 4.23
C GLN A 105 -13.88 6.39 4.63
N SER A 106 -14.66 7.04 5.50
CA SER A 106 -14.38 8.42 5.94
C SER A 106 -13.08 8.54 6.76
N VAL A 107 -12.54 7.43 7.27
CA VAL A 107 -11.43 7.43 8.22
C VAL A 107 -10.05 7.56 7.54
N ASN A 108 -9.94 7.35 6.23
CA ASN A 108 -8.64 7.30 5.52
C ASN A 108 -8.53 8.31 4.37
N ASP A 109 -8.88 9.56 4.63
CA ASP A 109 -8.67 10.71 3.75
C ASP A 109 -7.22 11.20 3.75
N ARG A 110 -6.31 10.29 3.40
CA ARG A 110 -4.87 10.56 3.37
C ARG A 110 -4.21 9.98 2.14
N ILE A 111 -3.28 10.73 1.56
CA ILE A 111 -2.42 10.28 0.46
C ILE A 111 -0.99 10.25 1.00
N PRO A 112 -0.38 9.08 1.20
CA PRO A 112 1.00 9.00 1.67
C PRO A 112 1.94 9.56 0.60
N LEU A 113 2.87 10.42 1.01
CA LEU A 113 3.97 10.91 0.16
C LEU A 113 5.24 10.10 0.38
N SER A 114 5.43 9.61 1.61
CA SER A 114 6.50 8.70 1.95
C SER A 114 6.41 7.42 1.11
N GLY A 115 7.41 7.17 0.28
CA GLY A 115 7.48 6.02 -0.63
C GLY A 115 7.45 6.41 -2.11
N PHE A 116 7.12 7.65 -2.45
CA PHE A 116 7.23 8.14 -3.81
C PHE A 116 8.57 8.81 -4.08
N SER A 117 9.15 8.52 -5.24
CA SER A 117 10.42 9.11 -5.68
C SER A 117 10.30 10.63 -5.80
N GLY A 118 11.29 11.37 -5.29
CA GLY A 118 11.32 12.83 -5.36
C GLY A 118 10.61 13.53 -4.20
N TRP A 119 10.14 12.81 -3.19
CA TRP A 119 9.73 13.38 -1.90
C TRP A 119 10.83 13.16 -0.85
N PRO A 120 11.15 14.14 0.03
CA PRO A 120 10.60 15.49 0.14
C PRO A 120 11.37 16.57 -0.67
N ASN A 121 12.48 16.22 -1.33
CA ASN A 121 13.43 17.19 -1.90
C ASN A 121 13.70 16.95 -3.40
N GLY A 122 12.68 16.65 -4.19
CA GLY A 122 12.83 16.47 -5.64
C GLY A 122 11.58 16.82 -6.41
N LYS A 123 11.48 16.29 -7.63
CA LYS A 123 10.42 16.65 -8.60
C LYS A 123 9.00 16.59 -8.03
N LEU A 124 8.68 15.57 -7.23
CA LEU A 124 7.36 15.45 -6.63
C LEU A 124 7.06 16.62 -5.67
N ALA A 125 8.03 16.99 -4.84
CA ALA A 125 7.88 18.14 -3.95
C ALA A 125 7.79 19.46 -4.72
N ASP A 126 8.57 19.63 -5.79
CA ASP A 126 8.54 20.82 -6.63
C ASP A 126 7.20 20.96 -7.37
N ASP A 127 6.69 19.87 -7.93
CA ASP A 127 5.38 19.82 -8.57
C ASP A 127 4.24 20.10 -7.57
N LEU A 128 4.33 19.60 -6.33
CA LEU A 128 3.38 19.93 -5.26
C LEU A 128 3.43 21.42 -4.89
N ARG A 129 4.62 22.00 -4.74
CA ARG A 129 4.78 23.45 -4.47
C ARG A 129 4.21 24.29 -5.61
N LYS A 130 4.33 23.81 -6.85
CA LYS A 130 3.80 24.49 -8.04
C LYS A 130 2.28 24.43 -8.13
N TYR A 131 1.68 23.25 -7.95
CA TYR A 131 0.24 23.06 -8.17
C TYR A 131 -0.63 23.33 -6.93
N ALA A 132 -0.08 23.13 -5.73
CA ALA A 132 -0.80 23.27 -4.48
C ALA A 132 0.09 23.90 -3.39
N PRO A 133 0.54 25.16 -3.57
CA PRO A 133 1.42 25.83 -2.63
C PRO A 133 0.81 25.96 -1.21
N HIS A 134 -0.52 26.02 -1.11
CA HIS A 134 -1.23 26.10 0.17
C HIS A 134 -1.01 24.87 1.07
N LEU A 135 -0.57 23.74 0.51
CA LEU A 135 -0.28 22.53 1.29
C LEU A 135 0.93 22.65 2.23
N PHE A 136 1.79 23.65 1.99
CA PHE A 136 3.03 23.89 2.72
C PHE A 136 2.94 25.06 3.71
N ALA A 137 1.76 25.70 3.83
CA ALA A 137 1.52 26.83 4.73
C ALA A 137 1.28 26.39 6.19
#